data_AF-A0A166ER05-F1
#
_entry.id   AF-A0A166ER05-F1
#
_cell.length_a   1.000
_cell.length_b   1.000
_cell.length_c   1.000
_cell.angle_alpha   90.00
_cell.angle_beta   90.00
_cell.angle_gamma   90.00
#
_symmetry.space_group_name_H-M   'P 1'
#
loop_
_entity.id
_entity.type
_entity.pdbx_description
1 polymer ?
#
loop_
_entity_poly.entity_id
_entity_poly.type
_entity_poly.pdbx_seq_one_letter_code
_entity_poly.pdbx_strand_id
1 'polypeptide(L)'
;VATPATLQKRSHTVQKIQNIIHKRYGRKYQLEVFGSTRYGVDTESSDLDLVIIDPDRILGIEPHIFRPNRLADVLRREQFTNIQAIPFASVPIVKFHDPDTGIQGDININHQLGLFNTHLLAAYCNIYPNLRVLIRAVKTWAKSHGLNEPSPKGAGEQTSFSSYALTLMIVVFLQVKGVIPNLQSGLPPFDPTASTGLFWLSKKGEGKTACDVRFRIPHDWVPSPSTRSLTGDEASVGDLLVEWFRFWGWEADYGRTQASIKHGG
;
A
#
# COMPACT_ATOMS: atom_id res chain seq x y z
N VAL A 1 16.08 -0.75 -5.12
CA VAL A 1 14.92 -0.61 -6.02
C VAL A 1 14.96 -1.80 -6.96
N ALA A 2 13.81 -2.35 -7.38
CA ALA A 2 13.83 -3.38 -8.39
C ALA A 2 14.50 -2.89 -9.67
N THR A 3 15.28 -3.76 -10.28
CA THR A 3 15.96 -3.57 -11.54
C THR A 3 14.96 -3.51 -12.70
N PRO A 4 15.33 -2.91 -13.83
CA PRO A 4 14.49 -2.93 -15.03
C PRO A 4 14.08 -4.35 -15.47
N ALA A 5 14.96 -5.33 -15.30
CA ALA A 5 14.67 -6.73 -15.61
C ALA A 5 13.52 -7.29 -14.74
N THR A 6 13.49 -6.97 -13.45
CA THR A 6 12.42 -7.41 -12.56
C THR A 6 11.12 -6.68 -12.79
N LEU A 7 11.17 -5.40 -13.16
CA LEU A 7 9.98 -4.68 -13.60
C LEU A 7 9.39 -5.30 -14.87
N GLN A 8 10.23 -5.70 -15.83
CA GLN A 8 9.78 -6.39 -17.04
C GLN A 8 9.14 -7.75 -16.71
N LYS A 9 9.73 -8.54 -15.81
CA LYS A 9 9.15 -9.80 -15.32
C LYS A 9 7.77 -9.58 -14.68
N ARG A 10 7.64 -8.58 -13.81
CA ARG A 10 6.34 -8.21 -13.22
C ARG A 10 5.33 -7.81 -14.28
N SER A 11 5.71 -6.98 -15.25
CA SER A 11 4.83 -6.61 -16.36
C SER A 11 4.37 -7.82 -17.16
N HIS A 12 5.25 -8.80 -17.41
CA HIS A 12 4.88 -10.04 -18.08
C HIS A 12 3.85 -10.85 -17.27
N THR A 13 4.08 -11.03 -15.96
CA THR A 13 3.13 -11.69 -15.05
C THR A 13 1.77 -10.98 -15.01
N VAL A 14 1.76 -9.65 -14.93
CA VAL A 14 0.53 -8.83 -14.96
C VAL A 14 -0.24 -9.06 -16.26
N GLN A 15 0.43 -9.01 -17.41
CA GLN A 15 -0.21 -9.25 -18.71
C GLN A 15 -0.77 -10.68 -18.83
N LYS A 16 -0.02 -11.69 -18.36
CA LYS A 16 -0.46 -13.09 -18.31
C LYS A 16 -1.73 -13.23 -17.48
N ILE A 17 -1.75 -12.70 -16.26
CA ILE A 17 -2.93 -12.75 -15.37
C ILE A 17 -4.09 -11.97 -16.00
N GLN A 18 -3.86 -10.77 -16.55
CA GLN A 18 -4.90 -9.97 -17.21
C GLN A 18 -5.57 -10.76 -18.35
N ASN A 19 -4.80 -11.47 -19.16
CA ASN A 19 -5.32 -12.32 -20.24
C ASN A 19 -6.15 -13.48 -19.72
N ILE A 20 -5.72 -14.13 -18.63
CA ILE A 20 -6.48 -15.20 -17.95
C ILE A 20 -7.82 -14.66 -17.43
N ILE A 21 -7.80 -13.50 -16.77
CA ILE A 21 -9.02 -12.86 -16.26
C ILE A 21 -9.97 -12.51 -17.40
N HIS A 22 -9.46 -11.91 -18.48
CA HIS A 22 -10.26 -11.60 -19.66
C HIS A 22 -10.89 -12.84 -20.30
N LYS A 23 -10.12 -13.92 -20.47
CA LYS A 23 -10.60 -15.18 -21.04
C LYS A 23 -11.68 -15.83 -20.17
N ARG A 24 -11.53 -15.79 -18.85
CA ARG A 24 -12.40 -16.52 -17.93
C ARG A 24 -13.65 -15.75 -17.49
N TYR A 25 -13.54 -14.43 -17.39
CA TYR A 25 -14.54 -13.57 -16.76
C TYR A 25 -14.99 -12.41 -17.66
N GLY A 26 -14.27 -12.10 -18.73
CA GLY A 26 -14.63 -11.06 -19.71
C GLY A 26 -13.72 -9.83 -19.66
N ARG A 27 -13.72 -9.07 -20.75
CA ARG A 27 -12.79 -7.95 -21.00
C ARG A 27 -13.05 -6.68 -20.17
N LYS A 28 -14.14 -6.66 -19.40
CA LYS A 28 -14.48 -5.51 -18.54
C LYS A 28 -13.60 -5.44 -17.30
N TYR A 29 -13.10 -6.58 -16.81
CA TYR A 29 -12.31 -6.66 -15.58
C TYR A 29 -10.88 -6.21 -15.83
N GLN A 30 -10.42 -5.21 -15.08
CA GLN A 30 -9.06 -4.69 -15.18
C GLN A 30 -8.20 -5.19 -14.02
N LEU A 31 -6.93 -5.48 -14.27
CA LEU A 31 -5.95 -5.86 -13.27
C LEU A 31 -5.03 -4.67 -13.04
N GLU A 32 -5.04 -4.14 -11.81
CA GLU A 32 -4.19 -3.03 -11.43
C GLU A 32 -3.12 -3.47 -10.43
N VAL A 33 -1.92 -2.92 -10.59
CA VAL A 33 -0.83 -3.07 -9.63
C VAL A 33 -0.97 -1.99 -8.58
N PHE A 34 -0.83 -2.36 -7.31
CA PHE A 34 -0.75 -1.40 -6.20
C PHE A 34 0.47 -1.69 -5.33
N GLY A 35 0.57 -1.03 -4.17
CA GLY A 35 1.63 -1.30 -3.21
C GLY A 35 2.99 -0.76 -3.63
N SER A 36 4.04 -1.34 -3.06
CA SER A 36 5.41 -0.80 -3.09
C SER A 36 5.98 -0.63 -4.50
N THR A 37 5.52 -1.44 -5.45
CA THR A 37 5.88 -1.37 -6.88
C THR A 37 5.46 -0.04 -7.50
N ARG A 38 4.31 0.52 -7.12
CA ARG A 38 3.76 1.75 -7.74
C ARG A 38 4.39 3.02 -7.21
N TYR A 39 4.77 3.07 -5.94
CA TYR A 39 5.47 4.23 -5.36
C TYR A 39 7.00 4.06 -5.33
N GLY A 40 7.55 2.98 -5.90
CA GLY A 40 8.98 2.86 -6.24
C GLY A 40 9.90 2.58 -5.06
N VAL A 41 9.44 1.81 -4.07
CA VAL A 41 10.23 1.39 -2.89
C VAL A 41 10.30 -0.12 -2.74
N ASP A 42 9.85 -0.81 -3.77
CA ASP A 42 9.99 -2.25 -3.94
C ASP A 42 11.45 -2.65 -4.22
N THR A 43 11.71 -3.92 -3.97
CA THR A 43 12.97 -4.61 -4.20
C THR A 43 12.72 -5.81 -5.09
N GLU A 44 13.80 -6.48 -5.50
CA GLU A 44 13.77 -7.77 -6.21
C GLU A 44 12.89 -8.82 -5.51
N SER A 45 12.91 -8.82 -4.18
CA SER A 45 12.18 -9.78 -3.35
C SER A 45 10.81 -9.27 -2.89
N SER A 46 10.34 -8.11 -3.38
CA SER A 46 9.04 -7.59 -2.97
C SER A 46 7.92 -8.27 -3.74
N ASP A 47 6.87 -8.66 -3.02
CA ASP A 47 5.67 -9.28 -3.59
C ASP A 47 4.98 -8.33 -4.58
N LEU A 48 4.34 -8.91 -5.59
CA LEU A 48 3.53 -8.20 -6.57
C LEU A 48 2.08 -8.10 -6.08
N ASP A 49 1.67 -6.93 -5.61
CA ASP A 49 0.33 -6.65 -5.13
C ASP A 49 -0.63 -6.28 -6.29
N LEU A 50 -1.69 -7.06 -6.48
CA LEU A 50 -2.65 -6.91 -7.58
C LEU A 50 -4.11 -6.80 -7.09
N VAL A 51 -4.89 -5.99 -7.78
CA VAL A 51 -6.34 -5.90 -7.59
C VAL A 51 -7.07 -6.10 -8.91
N ILE A 52 -8.06 -6.99 -8.91
CA ILE A 52 -9.01 -7.11 -10.03
C ILE A 52 -10.14 -6.10 -9.81
N ILE A 53 -10.31 -5.16 -10.71
CA ILE A 53 -11.34 -4.11 -10.68
C ILE A 53 -12.55 -4.56 -11.50
N ASP A 54 -13.73 -4.48 -10.88
CA ASP A 54 -15.03 -4.62 -11.54
C ASP A 54 -15.58 -3.21 -11.82
N PRO A 55 -15.59 -2.75 -13.09
CA PRO A 55 -16.00 -1.38 -13.41
C PRO A 55 -17.47 -1.10 -13.05
N ASP A 56 -18.31 -2.14 -13.02
CA ASP A 56 -19.72 -2.01 -12.62
C ASP A 56 -19.88 -1.79 -11.10
N ARG A 57 -18.80 -1.95 -10.33
CA ARG A 57 -18.76 -1.88 -8.86
C ARG A 57 -17.56 -1.08 -8.36
N ILE A 58 -17.21 -0.02 -9.08
CA ILE A 58 -16.00 0.77 -8.81
C ILE A 58 -15.95 1.33 -7.38
N LEU A 59 -17.10 1.61 -6.76
CA LEU A 59 -17.20 2.15 -5.40
C LEU A 59 -17.22 1.08 -4.30
N GLY A 60 -16.94 -0.20 -4.58
CA GLY A 60 -16.91 -1.25 -3.55
C GLY A 60 -18.28 -1.86 -3.22
N ILE A 61 -19.24 -1.76 -4.15
CA ILE A 61 -20.59 -2.35 -3.99
C ILE A 61 -20.53 -3.85 -4.36
N GLU A 62 -21.24 -4.71 -3.63
CA GLU A 62 -21.38 -6.15 -3.89
C GLU A 62 -22.11 -6.48 -5.22
N PRO A 63 -22.18 -7.76 -5.73
CA PRO A 63 -21.81 -9.06 -5.12
C PRO A 63 -20.54 -9.81 -5.55
N HIS A 64 -20.14 -10.69 -4.63
CA HIS A 64 -19.29 -11.88 -4.60
C HIS A 64 -19.03 -12.78 -5.84
N ILE A 65 -19.05 -12.31 -7.08
CA ILE A 65 -18.86 -13.21 -8.25
C ILE A 65 -17.53 -13.98 -8.17
N PHE A 66 -16.54 -13.41 -7.49
CA PHE A 66 -15.27 -14.06 -7.24
C PHE A 66 -15.10 -14.43 -5.76
N ARG A 67 -15.18 -15.73 -5.50
CA ARG A 67 -14.55 -16.29 -4.31
C ARG A 67 -13.05 -16.39 -4.58
N PRO A 68 -12.16 -16.00 -3.65
CA PRO A 68 -10.72 -16.22 -3.77
C PRO A 68 -10.39 -17.66 -4.17
N ASN A 69 -11.14 -18.65 -3.67
CA ASN A 69 -11.00 -20.06 -4.04
C ASN A 69 -11.20 -20.31 -5.56
N ARG A 70 -12.17 -19.64 -6.19
CA ARG A 70 -12.40 -19.78 -7.64
C ARG A 70 -11.26 -19.17 -8.46
N LEU A 71 -10.72 -18.03 -8.03
CA LEU A 71 -9.56 -17.42 -8.66
C LEU A 71 -8.33 -18.32 -8.50
N ALA A 72 -8.11 -18.88 -7.30
CA ALA A 72 -7.05 -19.85 -7.04
C ALA A 72 -7.15 -21.07 -7.97
N ASP A 73 -8.35 -21.64 -8.16
CA ASP A 73 -8.55 -22.78 -9.07
C ASP A 73 -8.26 -22.42 -10.53
N VAL A 74 -8.58 -21.20 -10.95
CA VAL A 74 -8.25 -20.71 -12.29
C VAL A 74 -6.74 -20.57 -12.46
N LEU A 75 -6.04 -19.95 -11.51
CA LEU A 75 -4.58 -19.80 -11.59
C LEU A 75 -3.87 -21.15 -11.57
N ARG A 76 -4.35 -22.13 -10.79
CA ARG A 76 -3.81 -23.51 -10.79
C ARG A 76 -3.92 -24.19 -12.16
N ARG A 77 -5.06 -24.02 -12.86
CA ARG A 77 -5.24 -24.58 -14.21
C ARG A 77 -4.34 -23.91 -15.25
N GLU A 78 -3.98 -22.65 -15.02
CA GLU A 78 -3.05 -21.88 -15.85
C GLU A 78 -1.59 -22.03 -15.35
N GLN A 79 -1.29 -23.12 -14.64
CA GLN A 79 0.04 -23.56 -14.21
C GLN A 79 0.78 -22.62 -13.25
N PHE A 80 0.09 -21.71 -12.58
CA PHE A 80 0.67 -21.01 -11.43
C PHE A 80 0.86 -22.00 -10.26
N THR A 81 1.89 -21.76 -9.47
CA THR A 81 2.29 -22.61 -8.34
C THR A 81 2.16 -21.86 -7.02
N ASN A 82 2.36 -22.56 -5.89
CA ASN A 82 2.24 -22.01 -4.53
C ASN A 82 0.95 -21.21 -4.30
N ILE A 83 -0.15 -21.65 -4.93
CA ILE A 83 -1.43 -20.95 -4.88
C ILE A 83 -2.11 -21.16 -3.53
N GLN A 84 -2.30 -20.09 -2.78
CA GLN A 84 -2.98 -20.09 -1.48
C GLN A 84 -4.11 -19.06 -1.46
N ALA A 85 -5.36 -19.52 -1.30
CA ALA A 85 -6.48 -18.63 -1.06
C ALA A 85 -6.62 -18.35 0.44
N ILE A 86 -6.78 -17.08 0.81
CA ILE A 86 -6.98 -16.62 2.19
C ILE A 86 -8.33 -15.89 2.27
N PRO A 87 -9.46 -16.62 2.24
CA PRO A 87 -10.78 -16.02 2.05
C PRO A 87 -11.38 -15.36 3.29
N PHE A 88 -10.83 -15.65 4.49
CA PHE A 88 -11.40 -15.21 5.77
C PHE A 88 -10.63 -14.05 6.44
N ALA A 89 -9.57 -13.55 5.80
CA ALA A 89 -8.88 -12.34 6.24
C ALA A 89 -9.75 -11.10 6.01
N SER A 90 -9.40 -9.98 6.66
CA SER A 90 -10.09 -8.69 6.47
C SER A 90 -10.12 -8.24 5.01
N VAL A 91 -9.04 -8.54 4.28
CA VAL A 91 -8.98 -8.42 2.82
C VAL A 91 -8.75 -9.81 2.25
N PRO A 92 -9.76 -10.45 1.63
CA PRO A 92 -9.59 -11.75 1.02
C PRO A 92 -8.64 -11.68 -0.18
N ILE A 93 -7.59 -12.51 -0.17
CA ILE A 93 -6.55 -12.54 -1.20
C ILE A 93 -6.30 -13.96 -1.73
N VAL A 94 -5.66 -14.04 -2.89
CA VAL A 94 -5.03 -15.24 -3.43
C VAL A 94 -3.55 -14.98 -3.63
N LYS A 95 -2.71 -15.71 -2.89
CA LYS A 95 -1.27 -15.73 -3.11
C LYS A 95 -0.95 -16.60 -4.32
N PHE A 96 0.06 -16.22 -5.10
CA PHE A 96 0.50 -16.98 -6.26
C PHE A 96 2.01 -16.89 -6.45
N HIS A 97 2.54 -17.85 -7.22
CA HIS A 97 3.87 -17.81 -7.82
C HIS A 97 3.76 -18.15 -9.31
N ASP A 98 4.31 -17.28 -10.16
CA ASP A 98 4.41 -17.44 -11.61
C ASP A 98 5.74 -18.11 -11.99
N PRO A 99 5.73 -19.42 -12.36
CA PRO A 99 6.97 -20.15 -12.63
C PRO A 99 7.79 -19.58 -13.78
N ASP A 100 7.15 -18.93 -14.76
CA ASP A 100 7.81 -18.43 -15.97
C ASP A 100 8.73 -17.23 -15.67
N THR A 101 8.35 -16.43 -14.67
CA THR A 101 9.05 -15.18 -14.33
C THR A 101 9.75 -15.25 -12.96
N GLY A 102 9.34 -16.18 -12.11
CA GLY A 102 9.74 -16.28 -10.70
C GLY A 102 9.06 -15.24 -9.80
N ILE A 103 8.05 -14.52 -10.30
CA ILE A 103 7.34 -13.49 -9.54
C ILE A 103 6.30 -14.15 -8.64
N GLN A 104 6.31 -13.76 -7.37
CA GLN A 104 5.26 -14.07 -6.41
C GLN A 104 4.45 -12.82 -6.07
N GLY A 105 3.21 -13.01 -5.63
CA GLY A 105 2.34 -11.89 -5.31
C GLY A 105 1.00 -12.29 -4.74
N ASP A 106 0.20 -11.26 -4.44
CA ASP A 106 -1.11 -11.37 -3.82
C ASP A 106 -2.15 -10.69 -4.72
N ILE A 107 -3.29 -11.35 -4.95
CA ILE A 107 -4.41 -10.80 -5.73
C ILE A 107 -5.64 -10.66 -4.84
N ASN A 108 -6.13 -9.44 -4.67
CA ASN A 108 -7.46 -9.18 -4.11
C ASN A 108 -8.45 -8.84 -5.21
N ILE A 109 -9.74 -8.84 -4.88
CA ILE A 109 -10.81 -8.65 -5.86
C ILE A 109 -11.68 -7.50 -5.40
N ASN A 110 -11.63 -6.44 -6.20
CA ASN A 110 -12.34 -5.18 -6.03
C ASN A 110 -12.15 -4.51 -4.66
N HIS A 111 -11.11 -4.86 -3.89
CA HIS A 111 -10.78 -4.20 -2.63
C HIS A 111 -9.78 -3.07 -2.86
N GLN A 112 -10.28 -1.95 -3.39
CA GLN A 112 -9.46 -0.88 -3.96
C GLN A 112 -8.82 0.06 -2.93
N LEU A 113 -9.08 -0.08 -1.62
CA LEU A 113 -8.41 0.76 -0.60
C LEU A 113 -6.88 0.69 -0.69
N GLY A 114 -6.32 -0.46 -1.05
CA GLY A 114 -4.88 -0.59 -1.30
C GLY A 114 -4.40 0.29 -2.46
N LEU A 115 -5.20 0.43 -3.52
CA LEU A 115 -4.91 1.29 -4.66
C LEU A 115 -5.01 2.78 -4.30
N PHE A 116 -6.05 3.20 -3.57
CA PHE A 116 -6.18 4.59 -3.11
C PHE A 116 -5.03 5.00 -2.19
N ASN A 117 -4.66 4.16 -1.22
CA ASN A 117 -3.53 4.42 -0.33
C ASN A 117 -2.20 4.44 -1.10
N THR A 118 -2.07 3.61 -2.14
CA THR A 118 -0.91 3.63 -3.03
C THR A 118 -0.78 4.96 -3.78
N HIS A 119 -1.89 5.50 -4.28
CA HIS A 119 -1.89 6.82 -4.93
C HIS A 119 -1.54 7.94 -3.94
N LEU A 120 -2.06 7.89 -2.71
CA LEU A 120 -1.72 8.83 -1.65
C LEU A 120 -0.21 8.80 -1.32
N LEU A 121 0.35 7.60 -1.13
CA LEU A 121 1.79 7.43 -0.86
C LEU A 121 2.66 7.84 -2.05
N ALA A 122 2.23 7.58 -3.28
CA ALA A 122 2.92 8.04 -4.47
C ALA A 122 2.94 9.58 -4.55
N ALA A 123 1.84 10.24 -4.20
CA ALA A 123 1.78 11.70 -4.12
C ALA A 123 2.77 12.25 -3.08
N TYR A 124 2.84 11.66 -1.88
CA TYR A 124 3.86 12.03 -0.89
C TYR A 124 5.28 11.85 -1.42
N CYS A 125 5.57 10.73 -2.09
CA CYS A 125 6.90 10.48 -2.64
C CYS A 125 7.24 11.45 -3.78
N ASN A 126 6.26 11.97 -4.50
CA ASN A 126 6.48 12.96 -5.56
C ASN A 126 6.73 14.36 -5.00
N ILE A 127 6.05 14.72 -3.90
CA ILE A 127 6.29 15.98 -3.18
C ILE A 127 7.68 15.96 -2.52
N TYR A 128 8.06 14.83 -1.93
CA TYR A 128 9.33 14.67 -1.23
C TYR A 128 10.10 13.44 -1.74
N PRO A 129 10.95 13.58 -2.78
CA PRO A 129 11.66 12.45 -3.40
C PRO A 129 12.51 11.61 -2.42
N ASN A 130 13.09 12.25 -1.40
CA ASN A 130 13.87 11.58 -0.36
C ASN A 130 13.05 10.58 0.48
N LEU A 131 11.72 10.70 0.50
CA LEU A 131 10.83 9.74 1.16
C LEU A 131 11.08 8.31 0.66
N ARG A 132 11.31 8.11 -0.63
CA ARG A 132 11.56 6.77 -1.19
C ARG A 132 12.85 6.16 -0.63
N VAL A 133 13.88 7.00 -0.44
CA VAL A 133 15.16 6.56 0.13
C VAL A 133 14.98 6.22 1.61
N LEU A 134 14.29 7.08 2.36
CA LEU A 134 14.02 6.88 3.77
C LEU A 134 13.18 5.63 4.04
N ILE A 135 12.12 5.40 3.25
CA ILE A 135 11.31 4.16 3.33
C ILE A 135 12.19 2.94 3.12
N ARG A 136 13.09 2.94 2.13
CA ARG A 136 14.00 1.81 1.89
C ARG A 136 14.98 1.60 3.03
N ALA A 137 15.54 2.68 3.58
CA ALA A 137 16.46 2.61 4.71
C ALA A 137 15.79 1.99 5.95
N VAL A 138 14.64 2.53 6.36
CA VAL A 138 13.86 2.02 7.50
C VAL A 138 13.40 0.58 7.27
N LYS A 139 12.89 0.25 6.07
CA LYS A 139 12.49 -1.13 5.76
C LYS A 139 13.66 -2.11 5.86
N THR A 140 14.84 -1.72 5.39
CA THR A 140 16.05 -2.56 5.43
C THR A 140 16.50 -2.78 6.86
N TRP A 141 16.56 -1.71 7.67
CA TRP A 141 16.83 -1.78 9.10
C TRP A 141 15.81 -2.66 9.84
N ALA A 142 14.52 -2.43 9.64
CA ALA A 142 13.48 -3.18 10.34
C ALA A 142 13.56 -4.67 9.98
N LYS A 143 13.78 -4.99 8.69
CA LYS A 143 13.94 -6.38 8.24
C LYS A 143 15.16 -7.06 8.86
N SER A 144 16.30 -6.37 8.98
CA SER A 144 17.50 -6.94 9.60
C SER A 144 17.35 -7.24 11.09
N HIS A 145 16.33 -6.67 11.74
CA HIS A 145 16.00 -6.90 13.15
C HIS A 145 14.74 -7.75 13.36
N GLY A 146 14.15 -8.31 12.29
CA GLY A 146 12.90 -9.09 12.38
C GLY A 146 11.64 -8.26 12.65
N LEU A 147 11.70 -6.93 12.48
CA LEU A 147 10.63 -5.98 12.76
C LEU A 147 9.72 -5.67 11.55
N ASN A 148 9.80 -6.47 10.48
CA ASN A 148 9.03 -6.29 9.25
C ASN A 148 8.36 -7.60 8.75
N GLU A 149 7.63 -8.27 9.64
CA GLU A 149 7.01 -9.59 9.46
C GLU A 149 5.57 -9.55 10.05
N PRO A 150 4.57 -9.07 9.28
CA PRO A 150 3.21 -8.86 9.80
C PRO A 150 2.37 -10.14 9.90
N SER A 151 2.84 -11.25 9.32
CA SER A 151 2.16 -12.55 9.37
C SER A 151 2.86 -13.46 10.39
N PRO A 152 2.12 -14.05 11.34
CA PRO A 152 2.71 -14.99 12.27
C PRO A 152 3.17 -16.25 11.52
N LYS A 153 4.38 -16.76 11.78
CA LYS A 153 4.89 -18.00 11.15
C LYS A 153 4.64 -19.24 12.00
N GLY A 154 4.16 -19.08 13.23
CA GLY A 154 3.81 -20.16 14.15
C GLY A 154 2.94 -19.68 15.33
N ALA A 155 2.43 -20.64 16.10
CA ALA A 155 1.68 -20.34 17.33
C ALA A 155 2.62 -19.72 18.38
N GLY A 156 2.30 -18.51 18.86
CA GLY A 156 3.07 -17.81 19.89
C GLY A 156 4.18 -16.89 19.36
N GLU A 157 4.38 -16.79 18.05
CA GLU A 157 5.30 -15.80 17.48
C GLU A 157 4.69 -14.40 17.51
N GLN A 158 5.50 -13.42 17.93
CA GLN A 158 5.12 -12.01 17.86
C GLN A 158 5.11 -11.55 16.40
N THR A 159 4.00 -10.98 15.96
CA THR A 159 3.96 -10.25 14.70
C THR A 159 4.66 -8.92 14.85
N SER A 160 5.30 -8.44 13.79
CA SER A 160 5.90 -7.11 13.74
C SER A 160 5.24 -6.24 12.68
N PHE A 161 5.77 -5.04 12.45
CA PHE A 161 5.14 -4.09 11.55
C PHE A 161 5.11 -4.60 10.12
N SER A 162 4.08 -4.21 9.36
CA SER A 162 4.14 -4.35 7.91
C SER A 162 5.00 -3.23 7.31
N SER A 163 5.52 -3.46 6.10
CA SER A 163 6.19 -2.39 5.34
C SER A 163 5.28 -1.18 5.11
N TYR A 164 3.97 -1.38 5.03
CA TYR A 164 2.98 -0.31 4.95
C TYR A 164 2.91 0.48 6.27
N ALA A 165 2.84 -0.20 7.43
CA ALA A 165 2.82 0.47 8.74
C ALA A 165 4.08 1.30 8.98
N LEU A 166 5.27 0.76 8.67
CA LEU A 166 6.54 1.52 8.74
C LEU A 166 6.51 2.74 7.83
N THR A 167 5.95 2.61 6.62
CA THR A 167 5.79 3.74 5.69
C THR A 167 4.89 4.83 6.27
N LEU A 168 3.76 4.44 6.89
CA LEU A 168 2.87 5.40 7.56
C LEU A 168 3.57 6.10 8.73
N MET A 169 4.36 5.39 9.53
CA MET A 169 5.13 5.97 10.63
C MET A 169 6.14 7.02 10.14
N ILE A 170 6.76 6.80 8.97
CA ILE A 170 7.64 7.80 8.34
C ILE A 170 6.83 9.02 7.90
N VAL A 171 5.68 8.83 7.24
CA VAL A 171 4.83 9.93 6.79
C VAL A 171 4.32 10.75 7.98
N VAL A 172 3.88 10.11 9.07
CA VAL A 172 3.50 10.78 10.32
C VAL A 172 4.64 11.64 10.86
N PHE A 173 5.83 11.06 11.01
CA PHE A 173 7.01 11.80 11.47
C PHE A 173 7.28 13.04 10.60
N LEU A 174 7.26 12.89 9.27
CA LEU A 174 7.52 14.00 8.36
C LEU A 174 6.40 15.07 8.40
N GLN A 175 5.14 14.68 8.61
CA GLN A 175 4.04 15.63 8.80
C GLN A 175 4.19 16.41 10.11
N VAL A 176 4.44 15.71 11.22
CA VAL A 176 4.62 16.32 12.55
C VAL A 176 5.80 17.29 12.56
N LYS A 177 6.91 16.93 11.90
CA LYS A 177 8.06 17.83 11.78
C LYS A 177 7.78 18.99 10.82
N GLY A 178 6.81 18.89 9.91
CA GLY A 178 6.51 19.91 8.90
C GLY A 178 7.38 19.82 7.64
N VAL A 179 7.87 18.61 7.33
CA VAL A 179 8.70 18.27 6.15
C VAL A 179 7.82 17.93 4.95
N ILE A 180 6.59 17.46 5.16
CA ILE A 180 5.58 17.23 4.12
C ILE A 180 4.20 17.72 4.59
N PRO A 181 3.28 18.08 3.67
CA PRO A 181 1.94 18.53 4.05
C PRO A 181 1.06 17.37 4.57
N ASN A 182 -0.11 17.70 5.11
CA ASN A 182 -1.21 16.75 5.20
C ASN A 182 -2.09 16.85 3.93
N LEU A 183 -1.99 15.85 3.04
CA LEU A 183 -2.74 15.84 1.77
C LEU A 183 -4.24 15.62 1.93
N GLN A 184 -4.71 15.24 3.12
CA GLN A 184 -6.12 15.05 3.43
C GLN A 184 -6.70 16.20 4.28
N SER A 185 -5.90 17.24 4.53
CA SER A 185 -6.34 18.45 5.23
C SER A 185 -7.06 19.43 4.30
N GLY A 186 -7.97 20.22 4.86
CA GLY A 186 -8.66 21.30 4.14
C GLY A 186 -9.62 20.82 3.03
N LEU A 187 -10.01 19.55 3.03
CA LEU A 187 -11.02 19.02 2.12
C LEU A 187 -12.42 19.48 2.56
N PRO A 188 -13.38 19.64 1.61
CA PRO A 188 -14.77 19.81 1.96
C PRO A 188 -15.28 18.65 2.84
N PRO A 189 -16.31 18.88 3.68
CA PRO A 189 -16.92 17.84 4.49
C PRO A 189 -17.19 16.57 3.68
N PHE A 190 -16.98 15.43 4.32
CA PHE A 190 -17.22 14.14 3.69
C PHE A 190 -18.71 13.92 3.48
N ASP A 191 -19.10 13.74 2.23
CA ASP A 191 -20.46 13.38 1.85
C ASP A 191 -20.51 11.88 1.48
N PRO A 192 -21.10 11.02 2.34
CA PRO A 192 -21.20 9.59 2.08
C PRO A 192 -22.21 9.25 0.96
N THR A 193 -22.94 10.24 0.43
CA THR A 193 -23.85 10.08 -0.71
C THR A 193 -23.21 10.46 -2.05
N ALA A 194 -21.97 10.97 -2.03
CA ALA A 194 -21.25 11.37 -3.23
C ALA A 194 -21.02 10.18 -4.20
N SER A 195 -21.03 10.48 -5.49
CA SER A 195 -20.75 9.48 -6.54
C SER A 195 -19.26 9.20 -6.75
N THR A 196 -18.37 10.01 -6.16
CA THR A 196 -16.91 9.90 -6.30
C THR A 196 -16.21 10.29 -4.99
N GLY A 197 -14.92 9.98 -4.88
CA GLY A 197 -14.13 10.34 -3.69
C GLY A 197 -14.41 9.45 -2.47
N LEU A 198 -15.16 8.35 -2.64
CA LEU A 198 -15.38 7.37 -1.61
C LEU A 198 -15.17 5.95 -2.11
N PHE A 199 -14.96 5.04 -1.16
CA PHE A 199 -14.99 3.62 -1.40
C PHE A 199 -15.76 2.94 -0.26
N TRP A 200 -16.71 2.07 -0.59
CA TRP A 200 -17.47 1.30 0.40
C TRP A 200 -16.69 0.07 0.81
N LEU A 201 -16.28 0.05 2.09
CA LEU A 201 -15.73 -1.13 2.72
C LEU A 201 -16.85 -1.97 3.31
N SER A 202 -16.93 -3.24 2.96
CA SER A 202 -17.82 -4.19 3.63
C SER A 202 -17.00 -5.10 4.53
N LYS A 203 -17.34 -5.11 5.82
CA LYS A 203 -16.72 -6.01 6.80
C LYS A 203 -17.77 -6.99 7.30
N LYS A 204 -17.41 -8.28 7.29
CA LYS A 204 -18.31 -9.37 7.68
C LYS A 204 -18.79 -9.12 9.12
N GLY A 205 -20.10 -8.98 9.30
CA GLY A 205 -20.73 -8.75 10.61
C GLY A 205 -20.75 -7.29 11.09
N GLU A 206 -20.13 -6.35 10.37
CA GLU A 206 -20.02 -4.93 10.79
C GLU A 206 -20.67 -3.94 9.79
N GLY A 207 -21.32 -4.46 8.75
CA GLY A 207 -22.03 -3.65 7.75
C GLY A 207 -21.08 -3.02 6.71
N LYS A 208 -21.53 -1.90 6.14
CA LYS A 208 -20.79 -1.13 5.14
C LYS A 208 -20.34 0.19 5.73
N THR A 209 -19.08 0.55 5.51
CA THR A 209 -18.49 1.82 5.93
C THR A 209 -18.05 2.59 4.69
N ALA A 210 -18.50 3.83 4.55
CA ALA A 210 -17.99 4.72 3.51
C ALA A 210 -16.62 5.24 3.93
N CYS A 211 -15.59 4.94 3.14
CA CYS A 211 -14.25 5.45 3.35
C CYS A 211 -14.03 6.67 2.45
N ASP A 212 -13.69 7.81 3.05
CA ASP A 212 -13.22 9.00 2.31
C ASP A 212 -11.82 8.72 1.76
N VAL A 213 -11.69 8.65 0.43
CA VAL A 213 -10.43 8.38 -0.27
C VAL A 213 -9.85 9.63 -0.94
N ARG A 214 -10.44 10.80 -0.68
CA ARG A 214 -9.99 12.07 -1.25
C ARG A 214 -8.68 12.52 -0.61
N PHE A 215 -7.84 13.14 -1.43
CA PHE A 215 -6.68 13.92 -1.03
C PHE A 215 -6.43 14.99 -2.11
N ARG A 216 -5.67 16.03 -1.76
CA ARG A 216 -5.29 17.11 -2.69
C ARG A 216 -3.78 17.33 -2.61
N ILE A 217 -3.15 17.52 -3.76
CA ILE A 217 -1.76 17.98 -3.86
C ILE A 217 -1.79 19.51 -3.83
N PRO A 218 -1.24 20.16 -2.79
CA PRO A 218 -1.17 21.62 -2.76
C PRO A 218 -0.13 22.13 -3.76
N HIS A 219 -0.49 23.12 -4.58
CA HIS A 219 0.41 23.69 -5.59
C HIS A 219 1.49 24.60 -5.01
N ASP A 220 1.16 25.33 -3.93
CA ASP A 220 2.05 26.35 -3.33
C ASP A 220 2.58 25.93 -1.95
N TRP A 221 2.57 24.63 -1.65
CA TRP A 221 3.07 24.18 -0.36
C TRP A 221 4.59 24.25 -0.30
N VAL A 222 5.09 24.88 0.75
CA VAL A 222 6.50 24.93 1.09
C VAL A 222 6.72 24.34 2.48
N PRO A 223 7.84 23.64 2.72
CA PRO A 223 8.18 23.18 4.06
C PRO A 223 8.26 24.34 5.05
N SER A 224 7.98 24.04 6.32
CA SER A 224 8.13 25.04 7.39
C SER A 224 9.55 25.64 7.38
N PRO A 225 9.73 26.95 7.62
CA PRO A 225 11.06 27.53 7.76
C PRO A 225 11.92 26.84 8.84
N SER A 226 11.28 26.28 9.87
CA SER A 226 11.95 25.50 10.93
C SER A 226 12.49 24.13 10.46
N THR A 227 12.09 23.64 9.28
CA THR A 227 12.52 22.36 8.73
C THR A 227 13.56 22.49 7.63
N ARG A 228 14.18 23.66 7.45
CA ARG A 228 15.23 23.87 6.44
C ARG A 228 16.38 22.88 6.58
N SER A 229 16.75 22.51 7.81
CA SER A 229 17.76 21.46 8.08
C SER A 229 17.34 20.05 7.66
N LEU A 230 16.06 19.83 7.34
CA LEU A 230 15.48 18.52 6.98
C LEU A 230 14.92 18.48 5.54
N THR A 231 14.91 19.61 4.82
CA THR A 231 14.19 19.77 3.54
C THR A 231 15.01 20.31 2.38
N GLY A 232 16.23 20.83 2.62
CA GLY A 232 17.14 21.33 1.58
C GLY A 232 18.20 20.32 1.11
N ASP A 233 19.08 20.76 0.19
CA ASP A 233 20.20 19.96 -0.35
C ASP A 233 21.20 19.47 0.73
N GLU A 234 21.21 20.14 1.89
CA GLU A 234 22.04 19.78 3.04
C GLU A 234 21.43 18.69 3.94
N ALA A 235 20.13 18.43 3.85
CA ALA A 235 19.46 17.44 4.67
C ALA A 235 19.77 16.04 4.15
N SER A 236 20.74 15.36 4.78
CA SER A 236 21.05 13.99 4.38
C SER A 236 19.91 13.06 4.77
N VAL A 237 19.70 12.01 3.97
CA VAL A 237 18.78 10.92 4.37
C VAL A 237 19.21 10.28 5.70
N GLY A 238 20.51 10.37 6.05
CA GLY A 238 21.04 9.95 7.33
C GLY A 238 20.46 10.75 8.50
N ASP A 239 20.40 12.08 8.38
CA ASP A 239 19.87 12.95 9.45
C ASP A 239 18.38 12.69 9.68
N LEU A 240 17.61 12.55 8.60
CA LEU A 240 16.19 12.17 8.68
C LEU A 240 15.99 10.82 9.35
N LEU A 241 16.89 9.86 9.10
CA LEU A 241 16.82 8.54 9.69
C LEU A 241 17.11 8.60 11.20
N VAL A 242 18.11 9.38 11.62
CA VAL A 242 18.42 9.62 13.05
C VAL A 242 17.23 10.28 13.75
N GLU A 243 16.66 11.33 13.15
CA GLU A 243 15.51 12.03 13.71
C GLU A 243 14.25 11.15 13.73
N TRP A 244 14.06 10.26 12.76
CA TRP A 244 12.96 9.29 12.78
C TRP A 244 13.10 8.31 13.96
N PHE A 245 14.31 7.79 14.20
CA PHE A 245 14.57 6.94 15.37
C PHE A 245 14.39 7.69 16.69
N ARG A 246 14.84 8.95 16.76
CA ARG A 246 14.66 9.81 17.93
C ARG A 246 13.18 10.04 18.21
N PHE A 247 12.42 10.40 17.17
CA PHE A 247 10.99 10.67 17.27
C PHE A 247 10.23 9.48 17.85
N TRP A 248 10.37 8.29 17.24
CA TRP A 248 9.68 7.09 17.72
C TRP A 248 10.30 6.50 18.99
N GLY A 249 11.58 6.70 19.25
CA GLY A 249 12.24 6.18 20.45
C GLY A 249 11.97 7.00 21.72
N TRP A 250 11.79 8.31 21.59
CA TRP A 250 11.77 9.23 22.75
C TRP A 250 10.68 10.32 22.72
N GLU A 251 10.21 10.76 21.55
CA GLU A 251 9.28 11.90 21.46
C GLU A 251 7.81 11.47 21.39
N ALA A 252 7.52 10.34 20.73
CA ALA A 252 6.18 9.81 20.57
C ALA A 252 5.64 9.24 21.90
N ASP A 253 4.54 9.78 22.40
CA ASP A 253 3.84 9.24 23.57
C ASP A 253 2.82 8.17 23.15
N TYR A 254 3.27 6.92 23.10
CA TYR A 254 2.45 5.77 22.73
C TYR A 254 1.25 5.53 23.66
N GLY A 255 1.29 6.04 24.90
CA GLY A 255 0.21 5.89 25.86
C GLY A 255 -0.93 6.90 25.67
N ARG A 256 -0.65 8.01 24.98
CA ARG A 256 -1.60 9.14 24.84
C ARG A 256 -1.94 9.49 23.40
N THR A 257 -1.15 9.06 22.44
CA THR A 257 -1.28 9.49 21.04
C THR A 257 -1.51 8.31 20.09
N GLN A 258 -2.13 8.62 18.95
CA GLN A 258 -2.31 7.69 17.84
C GLN A 258 -1.72 8.30 16.58
N ALA A 259 -0.86 7.54 15.90
CA ALA A 259 -0.28 7.93 14.63
C ALA A 259 -1.35 8.02 13.53
N SER A 260 -1.51 9.18 12.90
CA SER A 260 -2.54 9.40 11.88
C SER A 260 -2.12 10.34 10.75
N ILE A 261 -1.79 9.75 9.58
CA ILE A 261 -1.44 10.56 8.40
C ILE A 261 -2.60 11.42 7.88
N LYS A 262 -3.85 11.04 8.21
CA LYS A 262 -5.06 11.76 7.83
C LYS A 262 -5.24 13.04 8.65
N HIS A 263 -4.80 13.00 9.91
CA HIS A 263 -4.93 14.14 10.84
C HIS A 263 -3.62 14.93 10.98
N GLY A 264 -2.56 14.55 10.25
CA GLY A 264 -1.31 15.30 10.16
C GLY A 264 -0.27 14.93 11.21
N GLY A 265 -0.40 13.76 11.84
CA GLY A 265 0.43 13.33 12.95
C GLY A 265 -0.29 12.28 13.78
#